data_AF-A0A0D9QIZ6-F1
#
_entry.id   AF-A0A0D9QIZ6-F1
#
_cell.length_a   1.000
_cell.length_b   1.000
_cell.length_c   1.000
_cell.angle_alpha   90.00
_cell.angle_beta   90.00
_cell.angle_gamma   90.00
#
_symmetry.space_group_name_H-M   'P 1'
#
loop_
_entity.id
_entity.type
_entity.pdbx_description
1 polymer ?
#
loop_
_entity_poly.entity_id
_entity_poly.type
_entity_poly.pdbx_seq_one_letter_code
_entity_poly.pdbx_strand_id
1 'polypeptide(L)'
;SKFSYPHCVNNIDSCHQYIQNFKLFIHDYFVDKFLKDKKKKKEKEKQNYLLMFTNSFANYDNLLSDFENLSIENCKNLLNMLKVHFVGQLVIIESVNFDITSEQYAYYQLNDPYINALVSRMKLIAYHISLYFNQNIFQICVGLLAEKICKYIERIVRTKKFSLYGCVQLDNDIRNLMLFFTSLTSINVKKEFTKLLEMCELLNINDLQDFKDFYDENKNNLSASEVEDIISMRIDISEELLGAMKLYMNWGAT
;
A
#
# COMPACT_ATOMS: atom_id res chain seq x y z
N SER A 1 6.87 22.96 20.84
CA SER A 1 5.83 22.33 21.67
C SER A 1 5.49 20.97 21.07
N LYS A 2 5.08 19.96 21.87
CA LYS A 2 4.71 18.61 21.37
C LYS A 2 3.56 18.62 20.36
N PHE A 3 2.76 19.68 20.37
CA PHE A 3 1.63 19.86 19.45
C PHE A 3 1.99 20.68 18.20
N SER A 4 3.16 21.33 18.17
CA SER A 4 3.52 22.25 17.09
C SER A 4 3.54 21.56 15.72
N TYR A 5 4.09 20.35 15.65
CA TYR A 5 4.18 19.59 14.41
C TYR A 5 2.81 19.08 13.93
N PRO A 6 2.00 18.36 14.75
CA PRO A 6 0.66 17.96 14.34
C PRO A 6 -0.26 19.12 13.92
N HIS A 7 -0.24 20.25 14.64
CA HIS A 7 -1.03 21.43 14.25
C HIS A 7 -0.59 21.98 12.90
N CYS A 8 0.72 22.05 12.63
CA CYS A 8 1.22 22.51 11.34
C CYS A 8 0.71 21.63 10.19
N VAL A 9 0.84 20.31 10.32
CA VAL A 9 0.41 19.35 9.29
C VAL A 9 -1.10 19.42 9.06
N ASN A 10 -1.91 19.46 10.12
CA ASN A 10 -3.37 19.58 10.01
C ASN A 10 -3.79 20.91 9.36
N ASN A 11 -3.06 22.00 9.64
CA ASN A 11 -3.34 23.30 9.04
C ASN A 11 -2.99 23.32 7.55
N ILE A 12 -1.89 22.67 7.14
CA ILE A 12 -1.54 22.52 5.72
C ILE A 12 -2.66 21.80 4.96
N ASP A 13 -3.15 20.68 5.51
CA ASP A 13 -4.29 19.96 4.93
C ASP A 13 -5.57 20.80 4.90
N SER A 14 -5.84 21.57 5.95
CA SER A 14 -7.00 22.48 5.98
C SER A 14 -6.87 23.57 4.90
N CYS A 15 -5.68 24.13 4.71
CA CYS A 15 -5.41 25.10 3.64
C CYS A 15 -5.65 24.50 2.26
N HIS A 16 -5.23 23.26 2.01
CA HIS A 16 -5.53 22.54 0.77
C HIS A 16 -7.04 22.49 0.51
N GLN A 17 -7.82 22.07 1.52
CA GLN A 17 -9.29 21.99 1.41
C GLN A 17 -9.93 23.37 1.15
N TYR A 18 -9.43 24.43 1.80
CA TYR A 18 -9.93 25.79 1.56
C TYR A 18 -9.63 26.29 0.14
N ILE A 19 -8.44 26.03 -0.39
CA ILE A 19 -8.07 26.40 -1.76
C ILE A 19 -8.97 25.66 -2.76
N GLN A 20 -9.20 24.37 -2.54
CA GLN A 20 -10.05 23.54 -3.40
C GLN A 20 -11.50 24.05 -3.39
N ASN A 21 -12.06 24.30 -2.21
CA ASN A 21 -13.42 24.81 -2.06
C ASN A 21 -13.57 26.21 -2.66
N PHE A 22 -12.58 27.09 -2.47
CA PHE A 22 -12.60 28.42 -3.07
C PHE A 22 -12.57 28.35 -4.60
N LYS A 23 -11.74 27.48 -5.17
CA LYS A 23 -11.69 27.25 -6.62
C LYS A 23 -13.06 26.83 -7.17
N LEU A 24 -13.70 25.85 -6.55
CA LEU A 24 -15.03 25.37 -6.95
C LEU A 24 -16.09 26.49 -6.82
N PHE A 25 -16.10 27.19 -5.69
CA PHE A 25 -17.03 28.30 -5.46
C PHE A 25 -16.91 29.41 -6.51
N ILE A 26 -15.68 29.84 -6.83
CA ILE A 26 -15.43 30.90 -7.81
C ILE A 26 -15.80 30.45 -9.23
N HIS A 27 -15.54 29.18 -9.56
CA HIS A 27 -15.99 28.58 -10.82
C HIS A 27 -17.51 28.63 -10.95
N ASP A 28 -18.24 28.13 -9.95
CA ASP A 28 -19.70 28.07 -9.99
C ASP A 28 -20.34 29.46 -9.99
N TYR A 29 -19.78 30.39 -9.22
CA TYR A 29 -20.23 31.78 -9.21
C TYR A 29 -20.05 32.43 -10.58
N PHE A 30 -18.92 32.21 -11.25
CA PHE A 30 -18.67 32.72 -12.60
C PHE A 30 -19.66 32.15 -13.61
N VAL A 31 -19.87 30.84 -13.60
CA VAL A 31 -20.84 30.20 -14.51
C VAL A 31 -22.26 30.71 -14.25
N ASP A 32 -22.70 30.75 -12.99
CA ASP A 32 -24.09 31.09 -12.66
C ASP A 32 -24.40 32.59 -12.78
N LYS A 33 -23.49 33.47 -12.35
CA LYS A 33 -23.74 34.93 -12.34
C LYS A 33 -23.21 35.65 -13.56
N PHE A 34 -22.07 35.25 -14.12
CA PHE A 34 -21.44 35.98 -15.22
C PHE A 34 -21.79 35.43 -16.61
N LEU A 35 -21.88 34.10 -16.76
CA LEU A 35 -22.18 33.48 -18.05
C LEU A 35 -23.68 33.35 -18.33
N LYS A 36 -24.52 33.15 -17.30
CA LYS A 36 -25.99 33.09 -17.44
C LYS A 36 -26.68 34.46 -17.45
N ASP A 37 -25.96 35.56 -17.24
CA ASP A 37 -26.56 36.90 -17.28
C ASP A 37 -27.23 37.14 -18.65
N LYS A 38 -28.53 37.49 -18.63
CA LYS A 38 -29.44 37.44 -19.79
C LYS A 38 -29.17 38.53 -20.84
N LYS A 39 -28.15 39.38 -20.65
CA LYS A 39 -27.84 40.49 -21.57
C LYS A 39 -26.65 40.15 -22.48
N LYS A 40 -26.96 39.76 -23.72
CA LYS A 40 -26.16 40.00 -24.95
C LYS A 40 -24.72 39.43 -25.03
N LYS A 41 -24.47 38.16 -24.73
CA LYS A 41 -23.20 37.50 -25.14
C LYS A 41 -23.45 36.42 -26.19
N LYS A 42 -22.72 36.46 -27.31
CA LYS A 42 -22.76 35.39 -28.33
C LYS A 42 -22.16 34.12 -27.76
N GLU A 43 -22.60 32.95 -28.22
CA GLU A 43 -22.14 31.65 -27.69
C GLU A 43 -20.61 31.49 -27.75
N LYS A 44 -20.00 31.91 -28.85
CA LYS A 44 -18.53 31.91 -29.03
C LYS A 44 -17.79 32.79 -28.03
N GLU A 45 -18.38 33.93 -27.63
CA GLU A 45 -17.78 34.81 -26.62
C GLU A 45 -17.85 34.19 -25.22
N LYS A 46 -18.97 33.54 -24.88
CA LYS A 46 -19.09 32.80 -23.62
C LYS A 46 -18.04 31.70 -23.51
N GLN A 47 -17.82 30.95 -24.58
CA GLN A 47 -16.77 29.93 -24.64
C GLN A 47 -15.37 30.52 -24.45
N ASN A 48 -15.07 31.65 -25.08
CA ASN A 48 -13.79 32.34 -24.89
C ASN A 48 -13.60 32.80 -23.44
N TYR A 49 -14.62 33.38 -22.81
CA TYR A 49 -14.54 33.80 -21.41
C TYR A 49 -14.36 32.62 -20.47
N LEU A 50 -15.07 31.52 -20.70
CA LEU A 50 -14.91 30.29 -19.93
C LEU A 50 -13.47 29.76 -20.08
N LEU A 51 -12.94 29.72 -21.30
CA LEU A 51 -11.57 29.28 -21.54
C LEU A 51 -10.54 30.16 -20.81
N MET A 52 -10.66 31.49 -20.91
CA MET A 52 -9.77 32.41 -20.19
C MET A 52 -9.87 32.22 -18.67
N PHE A 53 -11.08 32.01 -18.16
CA PHE A 53 -11.32 31.80 -16.74
C PHE A 53 -10.73 30.48 -16.25
N THR A 54 -10.98 29.38 -16.97
CA THR A 54 -10.40 28.06 -16.67
C THR A 54 -8.88 28.07 -16.75
N ASN A 55 -8.31 28.75 -17.74
CA ASN A 55 -6.85 28.91 -17.84
C ASN A 55 -6.26 29.66 -16.65
N SER A 56 -7.01 30.58 -16.03
CA SER A 56 -6.55 31.28 -14.82
C SER A 56 -6.48 30.36 -13.59
N PHE A 57 -7.21 29.24 -13.59
CA PHE A 57 -7.16 28.22 -12.55
C PHE A 57 -6.02 27.21 -12.67
N ALA A 58 -5.26 27.20 -13.77
CA ALA A 58 -4.10 26.31 -13.91
C ALA A 58 -3.11 26.49 -12.74
N ASN A 59 -2.93 27.73 -12.27
CA ASN A 59 -2.09 28.02 -11.10
C ASN A 59 -2.66 27.46 -9.80
N TYR A 60 -3.99 27.36 -9.67
CA TYR A 60 -4.63 26.73 -8.52
C TYR A 60 -4.47 25.22 -8.53
N ASP A 61 -4.52 24.58 -9.71
CA ASP A 61 -4.27 23.14 -9.84
C ASP A 61 -2.84 22.79 -9.43
N ASN A 62 -1.86 23.58 -9.90
CA ASN A 62 -0.47 23.41 -9.50
C ASN A 62 -0.31 23.58 -7.98
N LEU A 63 -0.93 24.62 -7.39
CA LEU A 63 -0.87 24.85 -5.95
C LEU A 63 -1.51 23.70 -5.15
N LEU A 64 -2.65 23.16 -5.59
CA LEU A 64 -3.28 22.01 -4.95
C LEU A 64 -2.35 20.79 -4.97
N SER A 65 -1.76 20.48 -6.13
CA SER A 65 -0.76 19.42 -6.28
C SER A 65 0.44 19.61 -5.36
N ASP A 66 0.96 20.83 -5.24
CA ASP A 66 2.07 21.15 -4.31
C ASP A 66 1.69 20.87 -2.85
N PHE A 67 0.47 21.21 -2.44
CA PHE A 67 -0.04 20.94 -1.10
C PHE A 67 -0.29 19.43 -0.85
N GLU A 68 -0.75 18.69 -1.85
CA GLU A 68 -0.88 17.22 -1.78
C GLU A 68 0.49 16.57 -1.60
N ASN A 69 1.48 16.96 -2.41
CA ASN A 69 2.86 16.49 -2.30
C ASN A 69 3.46 16.82 -0.94
N LEU A 70 3.27 18.04 -0.44
CA LEU A 70 3.74 18.47 0.88
C LEU A 70 3.07 17.65 2.00
N SER A 71 1.79 17.31 1.86
CA SER A 71 1.06 16.48 2.81
C SER A 71 1.64 15.07 2.87
N ILE A 72 1.93 14.47 1.70
CA ILE A 72 2.58 13.15 1.61
C ILE A 72 3.97 13.18 2.26
N GLU A 73 4.80 14.19 1.97
CA GLU A 73 6.14 14.32 2.55
C GLU A 73 6.09 14.51 4.08
N ASN A 74 5.12 15.28 4.58
CA ASN A 74 4.89 15.39 6.02
C ASN A 74 4.51 14.05 6.64
N CYS A 75 3.62 13.28 6.01
CA CYS A 75 3.27 11.94 6.48
C CYS A 75 4.50 11.01 6.49
N LYS A 76 5.35 11.06 5.46
CA LYS A 76 6.62 10.29 5.43
C LYS A 76 7.54 10.67 6.60
N ASN A 77 7.69 11.96 6.87
CA ASN A 77 8.50 12.47 7.99
C ASN A 77 7.93 12.05 9.35
N LEU A 78 6.61 12.12 9.53
CA LEU A 78 5.94 11.61 10.73
C LEU A 78 6.26 10.14 10.96
N LEU A 79 6.10 9.30 9.94
CA LEU A 79 6.38 7.86 10.06
C LEU A 79 7.86 7.58 10.35
N ASN A 80 8.78 8.41 9.84
CA ASN A 80 10.20 8.31 10.16
C ASN A 80 10.48 8.64 11.64
N MET A 81 9.81 9.66 12.20
CA MET A 81 9.89 9.96 13.63
C MET A 81 9.31 8.82 14.49
N LEU A 82 8.17 8.26 14.06
CA LEU A 82 7.51 7.16 14.78
C LEU A 82 8.22 5.81 14.63
N LYS A 83 9.15 5.67 13.67
CA LYS A 83 9.87 4.42 13.38
C LYS A 83 10.49 3.80 14.62
N VAL A 84 11.09 4.61 15.49
CA VAL A 84 11.74 4.15 16.73
C VAL A 84 10.80 3.38 17.65
N HIS A 85 9.50 3.63 17.56
CA HIS A 85 8.49 3.00 18.41
C HIS A 85 7.97 1.66 17.89
N PHE A 86 8.20 1.31 16.63
CA PHE A 86 7.70 0.07 16.04
C PHE A 86 8.73 -0.80 15.34
N VAL A 87 9.92 -0.26 15.02
CA VAL A 87 10.96 -0.99 14.30
C VAL A 87 11.36 -2.28 15.01
N GLY A 88 11.42 -2.27 16.35
CA GLY A 88 11.77 -3.45 17.15
C GLY A 88 10.79 -4.61 17.00
N GLN A 89 9.51 -4.34 16.69
CA GLN A 89 8.54 -5.40 16.40
C GLN A 89 8.57 -5.80 14.92
N LEU A 90 8.86 -4.86 14.02
CA LEU A 90 8.96 -5.13 12.59
C LEU A 90 10.11 -6.09 12.27
N VAL A 91 11.27 -5.93 12.91
CA VAL A 91 12.47 -6.72 12.63
C VAL A 91 12.43 -8.16 13.17
N ILE A 92 11.44 -8.51 14.01
CA ILE A 92 11.34 -9.86 14.60
C ILE A 92 11.24 -10.95 13.53
N ILE A 93 10.61 -10.65 12.39
CA ILE A 93 10.54 -11.56 11.24
C ILE A 93 11.91 -12.06 10.76
N GLU A 94 12.98 -11.28 10.97
CA GLU A 94 14.35 -11.68 10.63
C GLU A 94 14.83 -12.90 11.43
N SER A 95 14.33 -13.11 12.64
CA SER A 95 14.65 -14.30 13.46
C SER A 95 13.59 -15.40 13.41
N VAL A 96 12.42 -15.16 12.82
CA VAL A 96 11.39 -16.20 12.64
C VAL A 96 11.87 -17.26 11.66
N ASN A 97 11.68 -18.53 12.03
CA ASN A 97 11.95 -19.66 11.15
C ASN A 97 10.68 -20.07 10.40
N PHE A 98 10.77 -20.25 9.09
CA PHE A 98 9.68 -20.74 8.24
C PHE A 98 9.99 -22.12 7.62
N ASP A 99 11.19 -22.66 7.85
CA ASP A 99 11.47 -24.07 7.61
C ASP A 99 11.09 -24.85 8.87
N ILE A 100 9.81 -25.25 8.94
CA ILE A 100 9.18 -25.75 10.17
C ILE A 100 8.44 -27.06 9.93
N THR A 101 8.42 -27.91 10.95
CA THR A 101 7.65 -29.15 10.95
C THR A 101 6.17 -28.90 11.29
N SER A 102 5.35 -29.94 11.15
CA SER A 102 3.93 -29.89 11.57
C SER A 102 3.79 -29.59 13.06
N GLU A 103 4.65 -30.15 13.93
CA GLU A 103 4.60 -29.88 15.37
C GLU A 103 4.98 -28.42 15.69
N GLN A 104 5.98 -27.87 15.01
CA GLN A 104 6.38 -26.47 15.17
C GLN A 104 5.30 -25.52 14.66
N TYR A 105 4.64 -25.85 13.55
CA TYR A 105 3.50 -25.10 13.05
C TYR A 105 2.34 -25.08 14.05
N ALA A 106 2.00 -26.24 14.64
CA ALA A 106 1.00 -26.34 15.70
C ALA A 106 1.39 -25.50 16.94
N TYR A 107 2.68 -25.47 17.29
CA TYR A 107 3.18 -24.59 18.34
C TYR A 107 3.01 -23.11 18.00
N TYR A 108 3.27 -22.68 16.76
CA TYR A 108 3.04 -21.30 16.30
C TYR A 108 1.56 -20.90 16.34
N GLN A 109 0.63 -21.82 16.11
CA GLN A 109 -0.81 -21.52 16.23
C GLN A 109 -1.21 -21.14 17.67
N LEU A 110 -0.49 -21.67 18.66
CA LEU A 110 -0.71 -21.36 20.08
C LEU A 110 0.15 -20.18 20.55
N ASN A 111 1.37 -20.07 20.00
CA ASN A 111 2.38 -19.11 20.40
C ASN A 111 2.89 -18.38 19.17
N ASP A 112 2.11 -17.40 18.70
CA ASP A 112 2.45 -16.60 17.53
C ASP A 112 3.85 -15.96 17.70
N PRO A 113 4.79 -16.21 16.76
CA PRO A 113 6.15 -15.72 16.89
C PRO A 113 6.31 -14.25 16.45
N TYR A 114 5.31 -13.66 15.77
CA TYR A 114 5.51 -12.39 15.08
C TYR A 114 4.26 -11.53 14.89
N ILE A 115 3.26 -12.02 14.17
CA ILE A 115 2.29 -11.14 13.51
C ILE A 115 1.37 -10.43 14.49
N ASN A 116 0.96 -11.09 15.57
CA ASN A 116 0.09 -10.53 16.59
C ASN A 116 0.79 -9.39 17.35
N ALA A 117 2.07 -9.57 17.67
CA ALA A 117 2.87 -8.54 18.32
C ALA A 117 3.08 -7.32 17.41
N LEU A 118 3.35 -7.55 16.13
CA LEU A 118 3.43 -6.49 15.12
C LEU A 118 2.11 -5.75 14.98
N VAL A 119 0.99 -6.46 14.77
CA VAL A 119 -0.35 -5.86 14.64
C VAL A 119 -0.72 -5.08 15.90
N SER A 120 -0.44 -5.61 17.09
CA SER A 120 -0.65 -4.91 18.35
C SER A 120 0.16 -3.59 18.41
N ARG A 121 1.41 -3.62 17.95
CA ARG A 121 2.22 -2.41 17.87
C ARG A 121 1.68 -1.42 16.86
N MET A 122 1.21 -1.88 15.70
CA MET A 122 0.60 -1.03 14.68
C MET A 122 -0.68 -0.38 15.16
N LYS A 123 -1.51 -1.09 15.94
CA LYS A 123 -2.69 -0.50 16.60
C LYS A 123 -2.33 0.71 17.46
N LEU A 124 -1.24 0.63 18.22
CA LEU A 124 -0.77 1.76 19.04
C LEU A 124 -0.27 2.93 18.20
N ILE A 125 0.44 2.67 17.10
CA ILE A 125 0.90 3.71 16.17
C ILE A 125 -0.30 4.40 15.50
N ALA A 126 -1.25 3.63 14.98
CA ALA A 126 -2.46 4.15 14.36
C ALA A 126 -3.28 4.98 15.37
N TYR A 127 -3.46 4.46 16.59
CA TYR A 127 -4.14 5.20 17.65
C TYR A 127 -3.45 6.52 17.96
N HIS A 128 -2.11 6.54 18.08
CA HIS A 128 -1.36 7.78 18.27
C HIS A 128 -1.63 8.80 17.15
N ILE A 129 -1.60 8.37 15.88
CA ILE A 129 -1.87 9.26 14.74
C ILE A 129 -3.31 9.81 14.82
N SER A 130 -4.30 8.96 15.14
CA SER A 130 -5.70 9.37 15.24
C SER A 130 -5.99 10.42 16.33
N LEU A 131 -5.14 10.48 17.38
CA LEU A 131 -5.32 11.45 18.46
C LEU A 131 -4.88 12.88 18.09
N TYR A 132 -3.95 13.03 17.16
CA TYR A 132 -3.30 14.32 16.90
C TYR A 132 -3.48 14.83 15.47
N PHE A 133 -3.87 13.97 14.53
CA PHE A 133 -4.00 14.32 13.12
C PHE A 133 -5.45 14.21 12.65
N ASN A 134 -5.81 15.03 11.67
CA ASN A 134 -7.13 14.98 11.08
C ASN A 134 -7.33 13.69 10.25
N GLN A 135 -8.58 13.45 9.83
CA GLN A 135 -8.93 12.21 9.15
C GLN A 135 -8.13 12.01 7.85
N ASN A 136 -7.96 13.03 7.00
CA ASN A 136 -7.25 12.89 5.73
C ASN A 136 -5.78 12.48 5.96
N ILE A 137 -5.09 13.18 6.87
CA ILE A 137 -3.71 12.86 7.22
C ILE A 137 -3.58 11.47 7.84
N PHE A 138 -4.53 11.07 8.69
CA PHE A 138 -4.57 9.71 9.23
C PHE A 138 -4.67 8.65 8.12
N GLN A 139 -5.56 8.83 7.14
CA GLN A 139 -5.74 7.90 6.03
C GLN A 139 -4.45 7.77 5.20
N ILE A 140 -3.82 8.90 4.84
CA ILE A 140 -2.54 8.93 4.09
C ILE A 140 -1.43 8.24 4.89
N CYS A 141 -1.32 8.53 6.19
CA CYS A 141 -0.31 7.92 7.04
C CYS A 141 -0.47 6.40 7.16
N VAL A 142 -1.70 5.90 7.31
CA VAL A 142 -1.98 4.47 7.37
C VAL A 142 -1.61 3.77 6.07
N GLY A 143 -1.93 4.38 4.92
CA GLY A 143 -1.53 3.86 3.61
C GLY A 143 -0.01 3.77 3.44
N LEU A 144 0.71 4.86 3.73
CA LEU A 144 2.18 4.88 3.66
C LEU A 144 2.85 3.95 4.69
N LEU A 145 2.22 3.73 5.85
CA LEU A 145 2.72 2.79 6.85
C LEU A 145 2.58 1.35 6.35
N ALA A 146 1.43 0.99 5.75
CA ALA A 146 1.23 -0.30 5.13
C ALA A 146 2.28 -0.56 4.03
N GLU A 147 2.46 0.38 3.10
CA GLU A 147 3.47 0.31 2.04
C GLU A 147 4.89 0.07 2.60
N LYS A 148 5.31 0.86 3.60
CA LYS A 148 6.65 0.72 4.20
C LYS A 148 6.86 -0.64 4.86
N ILE A 149 5.83 -1.17 5.53
CA ILE A 149 5.91 -2.48 6.21
C ILE A 149 5.91 -3.61 5.19
N CYS A 150 5.03 -3.56 4.18
CA CYS A 150 5.00 -4.57 3.12
C CYS A 150 6.34 -4.64 2.39
N LYS A 151 6.92 -3.50 1.99
CA LYS A 151 8.25 -3.47 1.35
C LYS A 151 9.35 -4.05 2.22
N TYR A 152 9.28 -3.82 3.53
CA TYR A 152 10.25 -4.39 4.46
C TYR A 152 10.09 -5.91 4.57
N ILE A 153 8.86 -6.37 4.80
CA ILE A 153 8.54 -7.80 4.93
C ILE A 153 8.91 -8.52 3.64
N GLU A 154 8.57 -7.99 2.47
CA GLU A 154 8.92 -8.57 1.16
C GLU A 154 10.43 -8.81 1.05
N ARG A 155 11.22 -7.79 1.40
CA ARG A 155 12.68 -7.89 1.38
C ARG A 155 13.20 -8.98 2.31
N ILE A 156 12.60 -9.15 3.50
CA ILE A 156 13.03 -10.20 4.44
C ILE A 156 12.55 -11.57 4.00
N VAL A 157 11.32 -11.71 3.50
CA VAL A 157 10.78 -12.98 2.99
C VAL A 157 11.70 -13.55 1.91
N ARG A 158 12.22 -12.71 1.02
CA ARG A 158 13.18 -13.11 -0.04
C ARG A 158 14.49 -13.72 0.47
N THR A 159 14.84 -13.53 1.75
CA THR A 159 16.06 -14.11 2.34
C THR A 159 15.78 -15.40 3.12
N LYS A 160 14.52 -15.83 3.21
CA LYS A 160 14.09 -16.98 4.01
C LYS A 160 14.02 -18.25 3.17
N LYS A 161 13.95 -19.37 3.89
CA LYS A 161 13.63 -20.69 3.35
C LYS A 161 12.33 -21.16 3.99
N PHE A 162 11.53 -21.87 3.20
CA PHE A 162 10.18 -22.25 3.56
C PHE A 162 9.98 -23.75 3.37
N SER A 163 9.39 -24.35 4.40
CA SER A 163 8.62 -25.59 4.30
C SER A 163 7.19 -25.28 3.86
N LEU A 164 6.40 -26.26 3.41
CA LEU A 164 4.97 -26.05 3.13
C LEU A 164 4.21 -25.42 4.32
N TYR A 165 4.47 -25.87 5.56
CA TYR A 165 3.84 -25.30 6.75
C TYR A 165 4.29 -23.85 7.00
N GLY A 166 5.54 -23.52 6.67
CA GLY A 166 6.03 -22.15 6.69
C GLY A 166 5.36 -21.25 5.67
N CYS A 167 5.08 -21.75 4.47
CA CYS A 167 4.32 -21.03 3.44
C CYS A 167 2.91 -20.70 3.94
N VAL A 168 2.25 -21.67 4.59
CA VAL A 168 0.92 -21.49 5.20
C VAL A 168 0.99 -20.49 6.36
N GLN A 169 2.02 -20.55 7.20
CA GLN A 169 2.20 -19.57 8.29
C GLN A 169 2.37 -18.15 7.72
N LEU A 170 3.23 -17.97 6.72
CA LEU A 170 3.46 -16.67 6.09
C LEU A 170 2.16 -16.12 5.47
N ASP A 171 1.41 -16.93 4.70
CA ASP A 171 0.15 -16.50 4.09
C ASP A 171 -0.85 -16.01 5.15
N ASN A 172 -0.99 -16.74 6.26
CA ASN A 172 -1.82 -16.32 7.38
C ASN A 172 -1.35 -14.99 8.00
N ASP A 173 -0.04 -14.82 8.20
CA ASP A 173 0.53 -13.58 8.74
C ASP A 173 0.24 -12.38 7.82
N ILE A 174 0.48 -12.53 6.51
CA ILE A 174 0.25 -11.47 5.52
C ILE A 174 -1.24 -11.11 5.45
N ARG A 175 -2.14 -12.11 5.43
CA ARG A 175 -3.59 -11.88 5.43
C ARG A 175 -4.07 -11.18 6.69
N ASN A 176 -3.56 -11.57 7.86
CA ASN A 176 -3.89 -10.93 9.14
C ASN A 176 -3.47 -9.45 9.15
N LEU A 177 -2.27 -9.15 8.64
CA LEU A 177 -1.78 -7.79 8.53
C LEU A 177 -2.60 -6.96 7.53
N MET A 178 -2.94 -7.53 6.38
CA MET A 178 -3.78 -6.87 5.37
C MET A 178 -5.18 -6.56 5.92
N LEU A 179 -5.82 -7.52 6.61
CA LEU A 179 -7.12 -7.34 7.23
C LEU A 179 -7.07 -6.21 8.27
N PHE A 180 -6.02 -6.18 9.09
CA PHE A 180 -5.80 -5.10 10.05
C PHE A 180 -5.72 -3.73 9.36
N PHE A 181 -4.84 -3.55 8.36
CA PHE A 181 -4.72 -2.26 7.69
C PHE A 181 -6.01 -1.86 6.95
N THR A 182 -6.66 -2.81 6.28
CA THR A 182 -7.94 -2.58 5.60
C THR A 182 -9.04 -2.13 6.57
N SER A 183 -9.00 -2.59 7.83
CA SER A 183 -9.96 -2.16 8.86
C SER A 183 -9.77 -0.72 9.34
N LEU A 184 -8.60 -0.12 9.11
CA LEU A 184 -8.27 1.23 9.59
C LEU A 184 -8.58 2.35 8.59
N THR A 185 -8.57 2.05 7.28
CA THR A 185 -8.57 3.08 6.24
C THR A 185 -9.57 2.75 5.13
N SER A 186 -10.19 3.79 4.58
CA SER A 186 -10.98 3.71 3.35
C SER A 186 -10.11 3.74 2.10
N ILE A 187 -8.83 4.08 2.22
CA ILE A 187 -7.88 3.97 1.10
C ILE A 187 -7.68 2.48 0.78
N ASN A 188 -7.67 2.15 -0.51
CA ASN A 188 -7.34 0.81 -0.94
C ASN A 188 -5.86 0.48 -0.68
N VAL A 189 -5.60 -0.13 0.48
CA VAL A 189 -4.26 -0.62 0.88
C VAL A 189 -3.94 -2.00 0.35
N LYS A 190 -4.92 -2.74 -0.22
CA LYS A 190 -4.68 -4.10 -0.73
C LYS A 190 -3.59 -4.13 -1.80
N LYS A 191 -3.49 -3.06 -2.61
CA LYS A 191 -2.44 -2.91 -3.62
C LYS A 191 -1.02 -2.98 -3.04
N GLU A 192 -0.84 -2.57 -1.78
CA GLU A 192 0.47 -2.64 -1.11
C GLU A 192 0.84 -4.06 -0.70
N PHE A 193 -0.14 -4.98 -0.63
CA PHE A 193 0.05 -6.39 -0.29
C PHE A 193 0.15 -7.29 -1.51
N THR A 194 -0.19 -6.82 -2.71
CA THR A 194 -0.26 -7.62 -3.94
C THR A 194 0.98 -8.48 -4.14
N LYS A 195 2.18 -7.89 -4.08
CA LYS A 195 3.44 -8.63 -4.28
C LYS A 195 3.67 -9.71 -3.22
N LEU A 196 3.34 -9.44 -1.96
CA LEU A 196 3.45 -10.42 -0.88
C LEU A 196 2.44 -11.56 -1.03
N LEU A 197 1.22 -11.25 -1.45
CA LEU A 197 0.18 -12.26 -1.71
C LEU A 197 0.57 -13.15 -2.90
N GLU A 198 1.07 -12.57 -3.99
CA GLU A 198 1.61 -13.32 -5.13
C GLU A 198 2.75 -14.24 -4.70
N MET A 199 3.66 -13.78 -3.83
CA MET A 199 4.71 -14.62 -3.25
C MET A 199 4.13 -15.75 -2.40
N CYS A 200 3.15 -15.46 -1.55
CA CYS A 200 2.50 -16.47 -0.71
C CYS A 200 1.79 -17.53 -1.56
N GLU A 201 1.10 -17.11 -2.62
CA GLU A 201 0.41 -18.01 -3.54
C GLU A 201 1.41 -18.93 -4.24
N LEU A 202 2.45 -18.38 -4.88
CA LEU A 202 3.53 -19.16 -5.51
C LEU A 202 4.17 -20.19 -4.56
N LEU A 203 4.46 -19.78 -3.33
CA LEU A 203 5.08 -20.63 -2.33
C LEU A 203 4.17 -21.78 -1.86
N ASN A 204 2.85 -21.64 -2.00
CA ASN A 204 1.87 -22.65 -1.60
C ASN A 204 1.46 -23.60 -2.74
N ILE A 205 1.98 -23.43 -3.95
CA ILE A 205 1.66 -24.31 -5.09
C ILE A 205 2.27 -25.69 -4.90
N ASN A 206 1.44 -26.73 -5.07
CA ASN A 206 1.82 -28.12 -4.85
C ASN A 206 1.69 -29.01 -6.09
N ASP A 207 1.14 -28.51 -7.19
CA ASP A 207 1.09 -29.22 -8.46
C ASP A 207 1.31 -28.29 -9.66
N LEU A 208 1.53 -28.92 -10.82
CA LEU A 208 1.87 -28.20 -12.03
C LEU A 208 0.68 -27.46 -12.64
N GLN A 209 -0.55 -27.92 -12.42
CA GLN A 209 -1.72 -27.28 -13.01
C GLN A 209 -1.99 -25.95 -12.31
N ASP A 210 -1.99 -25.94 -10.97
CA ASP A 210 -2.08 -24.72 -10.16
C ASP A 210 -0.98 -23.71 -10.54
N PHE A 211 0.24 -24.20 -10.80
CA PHE A 211 1.33 -23.35 -11.30
C PHE A 211 1.02 -22.70 -12.65
N LYS A 212 0.52 -23.46 -13.61
CA LYS A 212 0.20 -22.94 -14.95
C LYS A 212 -0.86 -21.86 -14.86
N ASP A 213 -1.92 -22.13 -14.11
CA ASP A 213 -3.05 -21.21 -13.94
C ASP A 213 -2.55 -19.90 -13.29
N PHE A 214 -1.78 -20.00 -12.20
CA PHE A 214 -1.16 -18.82 -11.57
C PHE A 214 -0.25 -18.05 -12.53
N TYR A 215 0.65 -18.75 -13.23
CA TYR A 215 1.65 -18.11 -14.08
C TYR A 215 1.00 -17.39 -15.26
N ASP A 216 -0.02 -17.98 -15.88
CA ASP A 216 -0.71 -17.37 -17.01
C ASP A 216 -1.52 -16.12 -16.63
N GLU A 217 -2.09 -16.09 -15.43
CA GLU A 217 -2.78 -14.92 -14.89
C GLU A 217 -1.81 -13.79 -14.51
N ASN A 218 -0.60 -14.13 -14.05
CA ASN A 218 0.34 -13.18 -13.45
C ASN A 218 1.60 -12.88 -14.27
N LYS A 219 1.76 -13.45 -15.47
CA LYS A 219 2.96 -13.25 -16.34
C LYS A 219 3.27 -11.81 -16.75
N ASN A 220 2.30 -10.90 -16.64
CA ASN A 220 2.52 -9.46 -16.88
C ASN A 220 3.03 -8.72 -15.62
N ASN A 221 2.86 -9.31 -14.43
CA ASN A 221 3.20 -8.72 -13.14
C ASN A 221 4.51 -9.26 -12.58
N LEU A 222 4.85 -10.52 -12.90
CA LEU A 222 6.05 -11.22 -12.45
C LEU A 222 6.89 -11.69 -13.63
N SER A 223 8.18 -11.38 -13.61
CA SER A 223 9.12 -11.95 -14.58
C SER A 223 9.42 -13.42 -14.26
N ALA A 224 9.78 -14.22 -15.27
CA ALA A 224 10.15 -15.62 -15.09
C ALA A 224 11.30 -15.81 -14.07
N SER A 225 12.28 -14.90 -14.05
CA SER A 225 13.36 -14.89 -13.06
C SER A 225 12.83 -14.69 -11.64
N GLU A 226 11.89 -13.77 -11.44
CA GLU A 226 11.31 -13.56 -10.10
C GLU A 226 10.49 -14.76 -9.64
N VAL A 227 9.76 -15.41 -10.54
CA VAL A 227 9.00 -16.63 -10.22
C VAL A 227 9.95 -17.76 -9.82
N GLU A 228 11.04 -17.96 -10.58
CA GLU A 228 12.06 -18.96 -10.25
C GLU A 228 12.73 -18.69 -8.90
N ASP A 229 13.07 -17.42 -8.61
CA ASP A 229 13.64 -17.01 -7.33
C ASP A 229 12.70 -17.33 -6.17
N ILE A 230 11.40 -17.07 -6.32
CA ILE A 230 10.39 -17.30 -5.28
C ILE A 230 10.19 -18.79 -5.02
N ILE A 231 9.99 -19.60 -6.06
CA ILE A 231 9.75 -21.04 -5.92
C ILE A 231 10.98 -21.72 -5.30
N SER A 232 12.19 -21.27 -5.62
CA SER A 232 13.45 -21.79 -5.08
C SER A 232 13.66 -21.48 -3.58
N MET A 233 12.79 -20.68 -2.96
CA MET A 233 12.77 -20.51 -1.51
C MET A 233 12.09 -21.69 -0.78
N ARG A 234 11.27 -22.47 -1.49
CA ARG A 234 10.53 -23.63 -0.97
C ARG A 234 11.40 -24.88 -1.03
N ILE A 235 11.85 -25.38 0.12
CA ILE A 235 12.92 -26.40 0.19
C ILE A 235 12.42 -27.83 0.05
N ASP A 236 11.14 -28.06 0.32
CA ASP A 236 10.46 -29.36 0.28
C ASP A 236 9.69 -29.57 -1.04
N ILE A 237 9.92 -28.73 -2.05
CA ILE A 237 9.39 -28.96 -3.40
C ILE A 237 10.13 -30.13 -4.06
N SER A 238 9.39 -31.05 -4.69
CA SER A 238 10.01 -32.15 -5.42
C SER A 238 10.78 -31.63 -6.64
N GLU A 239 11.94 -32.23 -6.94
CA GLU A 239 12.74 -31.87 -8.12
C GLU A 239 11.96 -32.03 -9.43
N GLU A 240 11.08 -33.03 -9.51
CA GLU A 240 10.21 -33.26 -10.68
C GLU A 240 9.27 -32.08 -10.92
N LEU A 241 8.53 -31.65 -9.89
CA LEU A 241 7.64 -30.50 -9.98
C LEU A 241 8.40 -29.21 -10.31
N LEU A 242 9.53 -28.97 -9.63
CA LEU A 242 10.36 -27.79 -9.88
C LEU A 242 10.87 -27.77 -11.32
N GLY A 243 11.33 -28.92 -11.83
CA GLY A 243 11.76 -29.07 -13.22
C GLY A 243 10.62 -28.80 -14.20
N ALA A 244 9.43 -29.32 -13.94
CA ALA A 244 8.25 -29.09 -14.77
C ALA A 244 7.81 -27.61 -14.81
N MET A 245 7.84 -26.93 -13.66
CA MET A 245 7.56 -25.49 -13.56
C MET A 245 8.55 -24.67 -14.41
N LYS A 246 9.86 -24.95 -14.27
CA LYS A 246 10.91 -24.27 -15.05
C LYS A 246 10.77 -24.51 -16.56
N LEU A 247 10.44 -25.74 -16.97
CA LEU A 247 10.19 -26.06 -18.37
C LEU A 247 9.00 -25.27 -18.92
N TYR A 248 7.90 -25.16 -18.15
CA TYR A 248 6.72 -24.41 -18.56
C TYR A 248 7.01 -22.92 -18.79
N MET A 249 7.72 -22.29 -17.86
CA MET A 249 8.11 -20.87 -17.99
C MET A 249 8.93 -20.61 -19.25
N ASN A 250 9.83 -21.53 -19.59
CA ASN A 250 10.68 -21.43 -20.79
C ASN A 250 9.91 -21.64 -22.10
N TRP A 251 8.84 -22.46 -22.09
CA TRP A 251 8.00 -22.68 -23.27
C TRP A 251 7.06 -21.51 -23.58
N GLY A 252 6.67 -20.73 -22.56
CA GLY A 252 5.84 -19.54 -22.74
C GLY A 252 6.61 -18.26 -23.11
N ALA A 253 7.95 -18.32 -23.23
CA ALA A 253 8.83 -17.18 -23.51
C ALA A 253 9.18 -16.99 -25.01
N THR A 254 8.60 -17.80 -25.90
CA THR A 254 8.66 -17.67 -27.37
C THR A 254 7.33 -17.22 -27.94
#